data_AF-A0A2M7XQ49-F1
#
_entry.id   AF-A0A2M7XQ49-F1
#
_cell.length_a   1.000
_cell.length_b   1.000
_cell.length_c   1.000
_cell.angle_alpha   90.00
_cell.angle_beta   90.00
_cell.angle_gamma   90.00
#
_symmetry.space_group_name_H-M   'P 1'
#
loop_
_entity.id
_entity.type
_entity.pdbx_description
1 polymer ?
#
loop_
_entity_poly.entity_id
_entity_poly.type
_entity_poly.pdbx_seq_one_letter_code
_entity_poly.pdbx_strand_id
1 'polypeptide(L)'
;ALNVMGFDTEKVKVVIHQFVTLMRGDEVVKMSTRKAEFVTLDELLDEVGVDVVRYFYIMRSANSHLNFDLDLAKRQTEENPVFYLQYAHARIASILRKAEERGITFDETVDLSL
;
A
#
# COMPACT_ATOMS: atom_id res chain seq x y z
N ALA A 1 0.68 27.16 -23.69
CA ALA A 1 1.84 27.98 -23.28
C ALA A 1 3.16 27.33 -23.66
N LEU A 2 3.52 26.17 -23.09
CA LEU A 2 4.83 25.51 -23.33
C LEU A 2 5.16 25.27 -24.81
N ASN A 3 4.21 24.72 -25.58
CA ASN A 3 4.39 24.51 -27.03
C ASN A 3 4.66 25.83 -27.79
N VAL A 4 3.91 26.89 -27.44
CA VAL A 4 4.08 28.24 -28.05
C VAL A 4 5.44 28.87 -27.71
N MET A 5 6.06 28.47 -26.59
CA MET A 5 7.40 28.93 -26.18
C MET A 5 8.53 28.05 -26.75
N GLY A 6 8.21 27.07 -27.60
CA GLY A 6 9.19 26.17 -28.22
C GLY A 6 9.66 25.00 -27.35
N PHE A 7 8.96 24.72 -26.24
CA PHE A 7 9.29 23.57 -25.40
C PHE A 7 8.63 22.28 -25.91
N ASP A 8 9.38 21.18 -25.83
CA ASP A 8 8.89 19.83 -26.10
C ASP A 8 7.92 19.38 -25.01
N THR A 9 6.63 19.29 -25.37
CA THR A 9 5.56 18.91 -24.44
C THR A 9 5.47 17.42 -24.17
N GLU A 10 6.09 16.54 -24.97
CA GLU A 10 6.04 15.08 -24.74
C GLU A 10 6.83 14.68 -23.49
N LYS A 11 7.79 15.53 -23.08
CA LYS A 11 8.53 15.38 -21.82
C LYS A 11 7.67 15.65 -20.59
N VAL A 12 6.49 16.26 -20.75
CA VAL A 12 5.57 16.56 -19.65
C VAL A 12 4.61 15.39 -19.46
N LYS A 13 4.83 14.60 -18.41
CA LYS A 13 3.90 13.56 -17.97
C LYS A 13 3.07 14.09 -16.80
N VAL A 14 1.76 14.19 -17.00
CA VAL A 14 0.82 14.60 -15.95
C VAL A 14 0.16 13.35 -15.39
N VAL A 15 0.35 13.11 -14.10
CA VAL A 15 -0.31 12.02 -13.36
C VAL A 15 -1.36 12.66 -12.47
N ILE A 16 -2.64 12.33 -12.70
CA ILE A 16 -3.77 12.83 -11.92
C ILE A 16 -4.24 11.69 -11.03
N HIS A 17 -4.14 11.87 -9.73
CA HIS A 17 -4.70 10.93 -8.77
C HIS A 17 -6.19 11.20 -8.56
N GLN A 18 -6.99 10.14 -8.52
CA GLN A 18 -8.38 10.23 -8.09
C GLN A 18 -8.48 10.49 -6.58
N PHE A 19 -9.64 10.98 -6.15
CA PHE A 19 -9.90 11.19 -4.73
C PHE A 19 -9.87 9.88 -3.94
N VAL A 20 -9.35 10.00 -2.72
CA VAL A 20 -9.35 8.95 -1.70
C VAL A 20 -10.54 9.18 -0.77
N THR A 21 -11.32 8.13 -0.54
CA THR A 21 -12.41 8.12 0.44
C THR A 21 -11.93 7.38 1.68
N LEU A 22 -11.88 8.06 2.84
CA LEU A 22 -11.63 7.39 4.11
C LEU A 22 -12.91 6.72 4.61
N MET A 23 -12.80 5.45 4.97
CA MET A 23 -13.87 4.59 5.45
C MET A 23 -13.50 4.06 6.84
N ARG A 24 -14.51 3.81 7.66
CA ARG A 24 -14.38 3.03 8.91
C ARG A 24 -15.44 1.93 8.85
N GLY A 25 -15.02 0.72 8.46
CA GLY A 25 -15.95 -0.31 8.01
C GLY A 25 -16.76 0.17 6.79
N ASP A 26 -18.09 0.06 6.87
CA ASP A 26 -18.98 0.46 5.77
C ASP A 26 -19.35 1.97 5.75
N GLU A 27 -18.85 2.75 6.72
CA GLU A 27 -19.20 4.17 6.85
C GLU A 27 -18.09 5.10 6.34
N VAL A 28 -18.48 6.12 5.57
CA VAL A 28 -17.56 7.18 5.13
C VAL A 28 -17.23 8.10 6.31
N VAL A 29 -15.95 8.34 6.56
CA VAL A 29 -15.49 9.31 7.56
C VAL A 29 -15.88 10.71 7.08
N LYS A 30 -16.81 11.36 7.78
CA LYS A 30 -17.30 12.68 7.43
C LYS A 30 -16.21 13.73 7.65
N MET A 31 -15.94 14.53 6.63
CA MET A 31 -15.05 15.69 6.71
C MET A 31 -15.85 16.98 6.47
N SER A 32 -15.51 18.04 7.19
CA SER A 32 -16.12 19.37 7.10
C SER A 32 -15.05 20.45 7.14
N THR A 33 -14.86 21.12 6.01
CA THR A 33 -13.94 22.28 5.90
C THR A 33 -14.40 23.47 6.74
N ARG A 34 -15.72 23.66 6.91
CA ARG A 34 -16.27 24.77 7.70
C ARG A 34 -16.16 24.57 9.21
N LYS A 35 -16.11 23.32 9.66
CA LYS A 35 -15.95 22.96 11.08
C LYS A 35 -14.51 22.61 11.43
N ALA A 36 -13.58 22.69 10.47
CA ALA A 36 -12.21 22.20 10.59
C ALA A 36 -12.12 20.72 11.03
N GLU A 37 -13.11 19.91 10.63
CA GLU A 37 -13.11 18.46 10.86
C GLU A 37 -12.53 17.77 9.62
N PHE A 38 -11.24 17.47 9.62
CA PHE A 38 -10.59 16.69 8.56
C PHE A 38 -9.51 15.79 9.18
N VAL A 39 -9.21 14.68 8.52
CA VAL A 39 -8.11 13.80 8.90
C VAL A 39 -6.87 14.24 8.14
N THR A 40 -5.85 14.66 8.88
CA THR A 40 -4.54 14.98 8.31
C THR A 40 -3.80 13.70 7.91
N LEU A 41 -2.82 13.84 7.01
CA LEU A 41 -1.93 12.72 6.69
C LEU A 41 -1.13 12.30 7.92
N ASP A 42 -0.72 13.24 8.77
CA ASP A 42 0.04 12.94 10.00
C ASP A 42 -0.80 12.09 10.97
N GLU A 43 -2.06 12.47 11.22
CA GLU A 43 -2.99 11.66 12.03
C GLU A 43 -3.20 10.26 11.43
N LEU A 44 -3.31 10.16 10.10
CA LEU A 44 -3.44 8.88 9.43
C LEU A 44 -2.19 8.01 9.61
N LEU A 45 -1.00 8.60 9.49
CA LEU A 45 0.28 7.92 9.69
C LEU A 45 0.45 7.44 11.14
N ASP A 46 0.07 8.27 12.12
CA ASP A 46 0.09 7.91 13.53
C ASP A 46 -0.92 6.79 13.85
N GLU A 47 -2.07 6.78 13.15
CA GLU A 47 -3.15 5.84 13.40
C GLU A 47 -2.88 4.44 12.84
N VAL A 48 -2.29 4.30 11.64
CA VAL A 48 -2.12 2.99 10.97
C VAL A 48 -0.68 2.65 10.61
N GLY A 49 0.25 3.60 10.70
CA GLY A 49 1.65 3.41 10.37
C GLY A 49 2.00 3.70 8.91
N VAL A 50 3.24 4.12 8.69
CA VAL A 50 3.75 4.60 7.39
C VAL A 50 3.69 3.56 6.28
N ASP A 51 4.02 2.31 6.58
CA ASP A 51 4.07 1.24 5.57
C ASP A 51 2.67 0.90 5.07
N VAL A 52 1.69 0.92 5.98
CA VAL A 52 0.29 0.68 5.64
C VAL A 52 -0.24 1.77 4.72
N VAL A 53 -0.04 3.04 5.09
CA VAL A 53 -0.44 4.18 4.26
C VAL A 53 0.20 4.10 2.88
N ARG A 54 1.52 3.89 2.80
CA ARG A 54 2.23 3.79 1.52
C ARG A 54 1.68 2.67 0.66
N TYR A 55 1.52 1.47 1.21
CA TYR A 55 1.04 0.32 0.47
C TYR A 55 -0.37 0.55 -0.09
N PHE A 56 -1.29 1.04 0.73
CA PHE A 56 -2.68 1.28 0.31
C PHE A 56 -2.79 2.33 -0.81
N TYR A 57 -1.92 3.34 -0.83
CA TYR A 57 -1.91 4.35 -1.88
C TYR A 57 -1.32 3.85 -3.21
N ILE A 58 -0.33 2.93 -3.16
CA ILE A 58 0.33 2.42 -4.38
C ILE A 58 -0.31 1.15 -4.94
N MET A 59 -1.12 0.42 -4.15
CA MET A 59 -1.77 -0.81 -4.60
C MET A 59 -2.90 -0.56 -5.61
N ARG A 60 -3.32 0.69 -5.79
CA ARG A 60 -4.30 1.11 -6.81
C ARG A 60 -3.61 2.03 -7.82
N SER A 61 -4.07 1.97 -9.07
CA SER A 61 -3.60 2.90 -10.10
C SER A 61 -4.02 4.33 -9.76
N ALA A 62 -3.25 5.33 -10.19
CA ALA A 62 -3.57 6.74 -9.97
C ALA A 62 -4.97 7.13 -10.48
N ASN A 63 -5.44 6.47 -11.55
CA ASN A 63 -6.73 6.74 -12.17
C ASN A 63 -7.92 6.02 -11.50
N SER A 64 -7.68 5.25 -10.43
CA SER A 64 -8.72 4.49 -9.73
C SER A 64 -9.12 5.17 -8.42
N HIS A 65 -10.42 5.15 -8.10
CA HIS A 65 -10.89 5.52 -6.76
C HIS A 65 -10.28 4.59 -5.71
N LEU A 66 -9.83 5.17 -4.60
CA LEU A 66 -9.30 4.44 -3.46
C LEU A 66 -10.24 4.62 -2.27
N ASN A 67 -10.86 3.53 -1.83
CA ASN A 67 -11.51 3.47 -0.53
C ASN A 67 -10.49 2.96 0.48
N PHE A 68 -10.09 3.84 1.40
CA PHE A 68 -9.13 3.53 2.45
C PHE A 68 -9.92 3.18 3.72
N ASP A 69 -10.05 1.88 4.02
CA ASP A 69 -10.68 1.40 5.24
C ASP A 69 -9.69 1.39 6.41
N LEU A 70 -9.91 2.29 7.37
CA LEU A 70 -9.08 2.45 8.57
C LEU A 70 -9.11 1.23 9.47
N ASP A 71 -10.24 0.52 9.55
CA ASP A 71 -10.35 -0.64 10.42
C ASP A 71 -9.62 -1.83 9.79
N LEU A 72 -9.76 -2.03 8.48
CA LEU A 72 -8.97 -3.03 7.74
C LEU A 72 -7.47 -2.77 7.86
N ALA A 73 -7.06 -1.51 7.70
CA ALA A 73 -5.66 -1.08 7.77
C ALA A 73 -5.00 -1.39 9.12
N LYS A 74 -5.77 -1.46 10.21
CA LYS A 74 -5.29 -1.78 11.56
C LYS A 74 -5.31 -3.27 11.90
N ARG A 75 -6.11 -4.07 11.20
CA ARG A 75 -6.27 -5.50 11.52
C ARG A 75 -4.96 -6.24 11.30
N GLN A 76 -4.62 -7.11 12.26
CA GLN A 76 -3.53 -8.08 12.13
C GLN A 76 -4.09 -9.42 11.67
N THR A 77 -4.79 -9.40 10.54
CA THR A 77 -5.42 -10.56 9.91
C THR A 77 -4.98 -10.65 8.46
N GLU A 78 -5.22 -11.80 7.81
CA GLU A 78 -4.87 -12.00 6.40
C GLU A 78 -5.63 -11.08 5.43
N GLU A 79 -6.76 -10.50 5.87
CA GLU A 79 -7.51 -9.50 5.10
C GLU A 79 -6.70 -8.22 4.89
N ASN A 80 -5.82 -7.87 5.84
CA ASN A 80 -4.93 -6.73 5.70
C ASN A 80 -3.73 -7.14 4.82
N PRO A 81 -3.60 -6.59 3.59
CA PRO A 81 -2.57 -7.02 2.66
C PRO A 81 -1.15 -6.74 3.15
N VAL A 82 -0.97 -5.71 3.97
CA VAL A 82 0.35 -5.34 4.52
C VAL A 82 0.77 -6.35 5.57
N PHE A 83 -0.13 -6.67 6.51
CA PHE A 83 0.11 -7.70 7.50
C PHE A 83 0.36 -9.06 6.84
N TYR A 84 -0.44 -9.41 5.84
CA TYR A 84 -0.28 -10.65 5.08
C TYR A 84 1.11 -10.76 4.43
N LEU A 85 1.58 -9.70 3.76
CA LEU A 85 2.90 -9.67 3.13
C LEU A 85 4.03 -9.79 4.16
N GLN A 86 3.94 -9.06 5.27
CA GLN A 86 4.92 -9.11 6.35
C GLN A 86 4.97 -10.51 6.99
N TYR A 87 3.81 -11.12 7.21
CA TYR A 87 3.71 -12.47 7.75
C TYR A 87 4.27 -13.51 6.79
N ALA A 88 3.96 -13.42 5.49
CA ALA A 88 4.52 -14.28 4.46
C ALA A 88 6.06 -14.19 4.43
N HIS A 89 6.61 -12.97 4.46
CA HIS A 89 8.05 -12.75 4.54
C HIS A 89 8.65 -13.40 5.80
N ALA A 90 8.07 -13.16 6.98
CA ALA A 90 8.54 -13.74 8.23
C ALA A 90 8.51 -15.28 8.22
N ARG A 91 7.46 -15.86 7.62
CA ARG A 91 7.32 -17.31 7.45
C ARG A 91 8.38 -17.88 6.52
N ILE A 92 8.61 -17.27 5.37
CA ILE A 92 9.65 -17.69 4.41
C ILE A 92 11.02 -17.61 5.08
N ALA A 93 11.35 -16.48 5.71
CA ALA A 93 12.63 -16.31 6.42
C ALA A 93 12.81 -17.36 7.54
N SER A 94 11.74 -17.71 8.26
CA SER A 94 11.76 -18.77 9.29
C SER A 94 12.03 -20.15 8.69
N ILE A 95 11.42 -20.48 7.55
CA ILE A 95 11.65 -21.74 6.85
C ILE A 95 13.11 -21.83 6.38
N LEU A 96 13.64 -20.76 5.79
CA LEU A 96 15.03 -20.71 5.31
C LEU A 96 16.04 -20.91 6.44
N ARG A 97 15.87 -20.22 7.59
CA ARG A 97 16.73 -20.44 8.76
C ARG A 97 16.67 -21.87 9.27
N LYS A 98 15.47 -22.46 9.36
CA LYS A 98 15.30 -23.85 9.80
C LYS A 98 15.92 -24.85 8.82
N ALA A 99 15.93 -24.55 7.53
CA ALA A 99 16.59 -25.37 6.52
C ALA A 99 18.12 -25.34 6.74
N GLU A 100 18.69 -24.16 6.96
CA GLU A 100 20.11 -23.97 7.27
C GLU A 100 20.53 -24.69 8.56
N GLU A 101 19.77 -24.53 9.66
CA GLU A 101 20.02 -25.21 10.94
C GLU A 101 20.02 -26.74 10.81
N ARG A 102 19.26 -27.29 9.85
CA ARG A 102 19.16 -28.72 9.57
C ARG A 102 20.15 -29.20 8.51
N GLY A 103 21.01 -28.32 8.00
CA GLY A 103 21.97 -28.63 6.95
C GLY A 103 21.33 -28.96 5.60
N ILE A 104 20.11 -28.48 5.33
CA ILE A 104 19.44 -28.65 4.05
C ILE A 104 20.06 -27.66 3.05
N THR A 105 20.69 -28.18 2.00
CA THR A 105 21.28 -27.37 0.92
C THR A 105 20.30 -27.22 -0.24
N PHE A 106 20.32 -26.06 -0.89
CA PHE A 106 19.59 -25.86 -2.14
C PHE A 106 20.29 -26.59 -3.28
N ASP A 107 19.52 -27.39 -4.03
CA ASP A 107 19.97 -28.00 -5.27
C ASP A 107 19.39 -27.18 -6.43
N GLU A 108 20.25 -26.66 -7.29
CA GLU A 108 19.88 -25.82 -8.45
C GLU A 108 19.15 -26.63 -9.54
N THR A 109 19.16 -27.97 -9.45
CA THR A 109 18.50 -28.86 -10.41
C THR A 109 17.09 -29.26 -10.01
N VAL A 110 16.55 -28.71 -8.91
CA VAL A 110 15.18 -28.97 -8.48
C VAL A 110 14.19 -28.50 -9.53
N ASP A 111 13.30 -29.41 -9.96
CA ASP A 111 12.19 -29.09 -10.84
C ASP A 111 11.16 -28.23 -10.08
N LEU A 112 11.04 -26.96 -10.51
CA LEU A 112 10.11 -25.99 -9.95
C LEU A 112 8.86 -25.80 -10.81
N SER A 113 8.63 -26.67 -11.80
CA SER A 113 7.37 -26.65 -12.54
C SER A 113 6.22 -27.05 -11.63
N LEU A 114 5.32 -26.10 -11.39
CA LEU A 114 4.04 -26.27 -10.69
C LEU A 114 2.92 -26.43 -11.71
#